data_AF-A0A8T7FBX9-F1
#
_entry.id   AF-A0A8T7FBX9-F1
#
_cell.length_a   1.000
_cell.length_b   1.000
_cell.length_c   1.000
_cell.angle_alpha   90.00
_cell.angle_beta   90.00
_cell.angle_gamma   90.00
#
_symmetry.space_group_name_H-M   'P 1'
#
loop_
_entity.id
_entity.type
_entity.pdbx_description
1 polymer ?
#
loop_
_entity_poly.entity_id
_entity_poly.type
_entity_poly.pdbx_seq_one_letter_code
_entity_poly.pdbx_strand_id
1 'polypeptide(L)'
;MTVKSDILLAKNLLSDFPIYWDGRKSVLELKAASFNWRQMEWWGFYFEYVALNKFKGSFSIPGDKFGKVKTACFDFKGTINWDLKAKAIKSDDHQSILNDTEAMDWSIKQYGAHGLVVALCDVEYNDADRSFQKWHEELKGGKSKYEIEREQRTSISRYRKTKAELVEILFLVVTPKNKFNLGIHHQGRNSNGKPRPPKYMLDYDKIGKFLVDKIVFPPSNATSRKISEPGGIYRVNPDETPTID
;
A
#
# COMPACT_ATOMS: atom_id res chain seq x y z
N MET A 1 21.65 -10.14 9.91
CA MET A 1 20.69 -9.03 9.75
C MET A 1 19.45 -9.38 10.56
N THR A 2 18.81 -8.39 11.16
CA THR A 2 17.58 -8.52 11.98
C THR A 2 16.44 -7.73 11.33
N VAL A 3 15.19 -7.92 11.80
CA VAL A 3 14.04 -7.14 11.31
C VAL A 3 14.27 -5.64 11.55
N LYS A 4 14.90 -5.28 12.67
CA LYS A 4 15.30 -3.90 12.97
C LYS A 4 16.27 -3.33 11.93
N SER A 5 17.21 -4.14 11.44
CA SER A 5 18.14 -3.69 10.40
C SER A 5 17.46 -3.47 9.05
N ASP A 6 16.46 -4.30 8.70
CA ASP A 6 15.65 -4.08 7.49
C ASP A 6 14.91 -2.74 7.57
N ILE A 7 14.25 -2.47 8.71
CA ILE A 7 13.51 -1.22 8.94
C ILE A 7 14.44 -0.02 8.87
N LEU A 8 15.59 -0.06 9.56
CA LEU A 8 16.55 1.05 9.55
C LEU A 8 17.07 1.34 8.14
N LEU A 9 17.40 0.29 7.38
CA LEU A 9 17.89 0.44 6.00
C LEU A 9 16.79 1.01 5.10
N ALA A 10 15.58 0.45 5.14
CA ALA A 10 14.45 0.96 4.38
C ALA A 10 14.12 2.41 4.75
N LYS A 11 14.17 2.76 6.04
CA LYS A 11 13.94 4.12 6.54
C LYS A 11 14.94 5.12 5.96
N ASN A 12 16.22 4.76 5.93
CA ASN A 12 17.26 5.59 5.34
C ASN A 12 17.03 5.80 3.84
N LEU A 13 16.71 4.71 3.11
CA LEU A 13 16.46 4.76 1.66
C LEU A 13 15.18 5.51 1.26
N LEU A 14 14.21 5.60 2.17
CA LEU A 14 12.94 6.30 1.96
C LEU A 14 12.90 7.70 2.61
N SER A 15 13.98 8.15 3.24
CA SER A 15 14.00 9.42 3.98
C SER A 15 13.78 10.65 3.09
N ASP A 16 14.20 10.57 1.82
CA ASP A 16 14.07 11.58 0.78
C ASP A 16 12.95 11.24 -0.23
N PHE A 17 11.93 10.47 0.18
CA PHE A 17 10.84 10.08 -0.71
C PHE A 17 10.10 11.30 -1.28
N PRO A 18 9.71 11.31 -2.58
CA PRO A 18 8.91 12.38 -3.14
C PRO A 18 7.61 12.58 -2.36
N ILE A 19 7.36 13.80 -1.88
CA ILE A 19 6.19 14.07 -1.04
C ILE A 19 4.93 14.28 -1.88
N TYR A 20 5.06 14.90 -3.06
CA TYR A 20 3.92 15.29 -3.90
C TYR A 20 3.82 14.41 -5.15
N TRP A 21 2.68 13.74 -5.35
CA TRP A 21 2.42 12.89 -6.50
C TRP A 21 1.26 13.45 -7.31
N ASP A 22 1.57 13.98 -8.50
CA ASP A 22 0.56 14.37 -9.49
C ASP A 22 0.09 13.14 -10.26
N GLY A 23 -1.21 12.87 -10.25
CA GLY A 23 -1.75 11.64 -10.85
C GLY A 23 -1.45 11.49 -12.33
N ARG A 24 -1.40 12.57 -13.12
CA ARG A 24 -1.12 12.46 -14.55
C ARG A 24 0.34 12.14 -14.78
N LYS A 25 1.24 12.87 -14.11
CA LYS A 25 2.69 12.63 -14.18
C LYS A 25 3.03 11.23 -13.67
N SER A 26 2.53 10.84 -12.50
CA SER A 26 2.76 9.51 -11.93
C SER A 26 2.25 8.39 -12.83
N VAL A 27 1.05 8.50 -13.40
CA VAL A 27 0.54 7.47 -14.34
C VAL A 27 1.40 7.39 -15.62
N LEU A 28 1.90 8.52 -16.13
CA LEU A 28 2.79 8.52 -17.29
C LEU A 28 4.16 7.92 -16.97
N GLU A 29 4.73 8.20 -15.80
CA GLU A 29 5.96 7.55 -15.30
C GLU A 29 5.79 6.03 -15.18
N LEU A 30 4.69 5.60 -14.54
CA LEU A 30 4.33 4.18 -14.45
C LEU A 30 4.14 3.55 -15.83
N LYS A 31 3.54 4.28 -16.79
CA LYS A 31 3.36 3.81 -18.17
C LYS A 31 4.69 3.64 -18.89
N ALA A 32 5.60 4.61 -18.76
CA ALA A 32 6.94 4.52 -19.32
C ALA A 32 7.71 3.32 -18.75
N ALA A 33 7.53 3.02 -17.47
CA ALA A 33 8.09 1.85 -16.81
C ALA A 33 7.32 0.53 -17.06
N SER A 34 6.20 0.56 -17.78
CA SER A 34 5.28 -0.58 -17.95
C SER A 34 4.83 -1.21 -16.61
N PHE A 35 4.67 -0.40 -15.57
CA PHE A 35 4.40 -0.85 -14.20
C PHE A 35 2.97 -0.50 -13.76
N ASN A 36 2.03 -1.45 -13.84
CA ASN A 36 0.66 -1.34 -13.30
C ASN A 36 -0.13 -0.05 -13.63
N TRP A 37 0.27 0.72 -14.65
CA TRP A 37 -0.24 2.06 -14.96
C TRP A 37 -1.71 2.11 -15.36
N ARG A 38 -2.32 0.95 -15.69
CA ARG A 38 -3.74 0.84 -16.06
C ARG A 38 -4.67 0.74 -14.84
N GLN A 39 -4.12 0.55 -13.64
CA GLN A 39 -4.89 0.33 -12.42
C GLN A 39 -5.45 1.64 -11.85
N MET A 40 -6.63 1.59 -11.21
CA MET A 40 -7.27 2.77 -10.64
C MET A 40 -6.52 3.33 -9.42
N GLU A 41 -5.96 2.45 -8.59
CA GLU A 41 -5.16 2.82 -7.42
C GLU A 41 -3.71 3.14 -7.82
N TRP A 42 -3.54 4.00 -8.84
CA TRP A 42 -2.25 4.35 -9.43
C TRP A 42 -1.24 4.82 -8.38
N TRP A 43 -1.68 5.59 -7.38
CA TRP A 43 -0.87 6.16 -6.30
C TRP A 43 -0.26 5.07 -5.39
N GLY A 44 -0.98 3.95 -5.17
CA GLY A 44 -0.43 2.79 -4.49
C GLY A 44 0.68 2.12 -5.29
N PHE A 45 0.47 1.94 -6.59
CA PHE A 45 1.49 1.41 -7.49
C PHE A 45 2.65 2.38 -7.74
N TYR A 46 2.40 3.69 -7.65
CA TYR A 46 3.44 4.70 -7.74
C TYR A 46 4.35 4.65 -6.52
N PHE A 47 3.78 4.57 -5.32
CA PHE A 47 4.53 4.31 -4.10
C PHE A 47 5.39 3.05 -4.23
N GLU A 48 4.78 1.94 -4.64
CA GLU A 48 5.47 0.66 -4.86
C GLU A 48 6.64 0.81 -5.84
N TYR A 49 6.39 1.38 -7.02
CA TYR A 49 7.41 1.58 -8.06
C TYR A 49 8.60 2.42 -7.57
N VAL A 50 8.34 3.56 -6.94
CA VAL A 50 9.41 4.46 -6.47
C VAL A 50 10.18 3.83 -5.32
N ALA A 51 9.49 3.18 -4.36
CA ALA A 51 10.14 2.50 -3.25
C ALA A 51 11.02 1.34 -3.73
N LEU A 52 10.52 0.47 -4.62
CA LEU A 52 11.30 -0.63 -5.19
C LEU A 52 12.52 -0.14 -5.95
N ASN A 53 12.44 1.00 -6.66
CA ASN A 53 13.62 1.60 -7.30
C ASN A 53 14.66 2.07 -6.29
N LYS A 54 14.23 2.70 -5.17
CA LYS A 54 15.13 3.11 -4.07
C LYS A 54 15.75 1.92 -3.33
N PHE A 55 15.10 0.76 -3.35
CA PHE A 55 15.56 -0.47 -2.71
C PHE A 55 16.51 -1.33 -3.57
N LYS A 56 16.69 -0.99 -4.84
CA LYS A 56 17.57 -1.74 -5.76
C LYS A 56 18.99 -1.85 -5.20
N GLY A 57 19.50 -3.08 -5.12
CA GLY A 57 20.84 -3.37 -4.61
C GLY A 57 20.93 -3.48 -3.08
N SER A 58 19.88 -3.12 -2.34
CA SER A 58 19.81 -3.24 -0.89
C SER A 58 18.90 -4.37 -0.41
N PHE A 59 17.86 -4.68 -1.18
CA PHE A 59 16.91 -5.76 -0.90
C PHE A 59 16.75 -6.70 -2.10
N SER A 60 16.28 -7.93 -1.85
CA SER A 60 15.82 -8.81 -2.92
C SER A 60 14.48 -8.29 -3.44
N ILE A 61 14.39 -8.11 -4.76
CA ILE A 61 13.19 -7.65 -5.45
C ILE A 61 12.96 -8.55 -6.68
N PRO A 62 11.82 -9.26 -6.77
CA PRO A 62 10.79 -9.35 -5.74
C PRO A 62 11.26 -10.09 -4.48
N GLY A 63 10.42 -10.10 -3.45
CA GLY A 63 10.57 -11.00 -2.32
C GLY A 63 10.35 -12.47 -2.71
N ASP A 64 10.19 -13.33 -1.71
CA ASP A 64 9.95 -14.75 -1.98
C ASP A 64 8.63 -14.99 -2.70
N LYS A 65 8.53 -16.18 -3.28
CA LYS A 65 7.33 -16.66 -3.95
C LYS A 65 6.54 -17.58 -3.04
N PHE A 66 5.23 -17.39 -3.00
CA PHE A 66 4.30 -18.30 -2.35
C PHE A 66 3.53 -19.12 -3.40
N GLY A 67 3.55 -20.45 -3.26
CA GLY A 67 2.83 -21.34 -4.17
C GLY A 67 3.45 -21.44 -5.57
N LYS A 68 2.68 -22.03 -6.50
CA LYS A 68 3.16 -22.36 -7.87
C LYS A 68 2.92 -21.27 -8.90
N VAL A 69 2.15 -20.22 -8.55
CA VAL A 69 1.78 -19.17 -9.50
C VAL A 69 2.90 -18.14 -9.56
N LYS A 70 3.42 -17.87 -10.76
CA LYS A 70 4.53 -16.92 -10.97
C LYS A 70 4.28 -15.52 -10.38
N THR A 71 3.03 -15.12 -10.20
CA THR A 71 2.62 -13.78 -9.74
C THR A 71 2.39 -13.68 -8.23
N ALA A 72 2.54 -14.76 -7.47
CA ALA A 72 2.38 -14.74 -6.01
C ALA A 72 3.75 -14.47 -5.36
N CYS A 73 4.29 -13.28 -5.57
CA CYS A 73 5.52 -12.82 -4.92
C CYS A 73 5.17 -11.75 -3.88
N PHE A 74 5.96 -11.65 -2.83
CA PHE A 74 6.01 -10.46 -1.97
C PHE A 74 6.78 -9.35 -2.68
N ASP A 75 6.53 -8.08 -2.33
CA ASP A 75 7.11 -6.94 -3.04
C ASP A 75 8.64 -6.90 -2.93
N PHE A 76 9.18 -7.10 -1.72
CA PHE A 76 10.63 -7.20 -1.49
C PHE A 76 10.98 -8.07 -0.28
N LYS A 77 12.27 -8.39 -0.13
CA LYS A 77 12.78 -9.18 0.99
C LYS A 77 14.14 -8.68 1.50
N GLY A 78 14.24 -8.60 2.82
CA GLY A 78 15.50 -8.52 3.58
C GLY A 78 15.66 -9.80 4.40
N THR A 79 15.62 -9.66 5.72
CA THR A 79 15.52 -10.79 6.65
C THR A 79 14.17 -11.49 6.62
N ILE A 80 13.11 -10.72 6.38
CA ILE A 80 11.73 -11.20 6.23
C ILE A 80 11.16 -10.71 4.88
N ASN A 81 10.01 -11.25 4.47
CA ASN A 81 9.28 -10.68 3.35
C ASN A 81 8.50 -9.44 3.78
N TRP A 82 8.41 -8.48 2.86
CA TRP A 82 7.75 -7.20 3.05
C TRP A 82 6.81 -6.89 1.89
N ASP A 83 5.67 -6.27 2.20
CA ASP A 83 4.77 -5.69 1.20
C ASP A 83 4.55 -4.18 1.41
N LEU A 84 4.38 -3.49 0.30
CA LEU A 84 4.13 -2.07 0.19
C LEU A 84 2.62 -1.83 0.04
N LYS A 85 2.09 -0.88 0.80
CA LYS A 85 0.69 -0.44 0.71
C LYS A 85 0.63 1.08 0.77
N ALA A 86 -0.45 1.65 0.24
CA ALA A 86 -0.77 3.06 0.41
C ALA A 86 -2.20 3.21 0.94
N LYS A 87 -2.41 4.15 1.86
CA LYS A 87 -3.71 4.45 2.49
C LYS A 87 -3.99 5.95 2.45
N ALA A 88 -5.21 6.28 2.01
CA ALA A 88 -5.72 7.64 2.08
C ALA A 88 -6.13 7.93 3.52
N ILE A 89 -5.63 9.02 4.09
CA ILE A 89 -5.88 9.38 5.50
C ILE A 89 -7.36 9.70 5.73
N LYS A 90 -7.96 10.50 4.84
CA LYS A 90 -9.34 11.00 4.96
C LYS A 90 -10.40 10.08 4.35
N SER A 91 -10.17 8.77 4.29
CA SER A 91 -11.22 7.85 3.82
C SER A 91 -12.08 7.37 4.97
N ASP A 92 -13.40 7.30 4.76
CA ASP A 92 -14.37 6.82 5.74
C ASP A 92 -14.11 5.37 6.19
N ASP A 93 -13.41 4.59 5.36
CA ASP A 93 -12.92 3.26 5.73
C ASP A 93 -11.57 3.38 6.46
N HIS A 94 -11.59 3.05 7.75
CA HIS A 94 -10.43 3.00 8.63
C HIS A 94 -9.64 1.69 8.49
N GLN A 95 -9.81 0.97 7.38
CA GLN A 95 -9.17 -0.33 7.16
C GLN A 95 -8.37 -0.38 5.84
N SER A 96 -7.52 -1.38 5.70
CA SER A 96 -6.82 -1.69 4.47
C SER A 96 -6.78 -3.18 4.23
N ILE A 97 -7.22 -3.59 3.04
CA ILE A 97 -7.08 -4.96 2.56
C ILE A 97 -5.60 -5.21 2.29
N LEU A 98 -5.03 -6.24 2.94
CA LEU A 98 -3.63 -6.62 2.82
C LEU A 98 -3.46 -7.73 1.78
N ASN A 99 -2.58 -8.68 2.06
CA ASN A 99 -2.31 -9.82 1.21
C ASN A 99 -3.14 -11.05 1.58
N ASP A 100 -3.03 -12.06 0.74
CA ASP A 100 -3.64 -13.37 0.95
C ASP A 100 -3.25 -13.97 2.30
N THR A 101 -4.21 -14.56 3.01
CA THR A 101 -3.97 -15.08 4.36
C THR A 101 -2.96 -16.22 4.36
N GLU A 102 -3.01 -17.13 3.38
CA GLU A 102 -2.08 -18.27 3.32
C GLU A 102 -0.66 -17.82 3.02
N ALA A 103 -0.50 -16.85 2.11
CA ALA A 103 0.81 -16.28 1.80
C ALA A 103 1.43 -15.58 3.02
N MET A 104 0.68 -14.72 3.70
CA MET A 104 1.17 -14.03 4.90
C MET A 104 1.49 -15.02 6.02
N ASP A 105 0.62 -15.99 6.28
CA ASP A 105 0.88 -17.04 7.28
C ASP A 105 2.12 -17.87 6.94
N TRP A 106 2.35 -18.17 5.65
CA TRP A 106 3.56 -18.84 5.21
C TRP A 106 4.80 -17.98 5.50
N SER A 107 4.80 -16.69 5.17
CA SER A 107 5.93 -15.79 5.45
C SER A 107 6.24 -15.74 6.95
N ILE A 108 5.20 -15.58 7.78
CA ILE A 108 5.34 -15.56 9.24
C ILE A 108 5.93 -16.89 9.74
N LYS A 109 5.46 -18.03 9.22
CA LYS A 109 5.98 -19.34 9.58
C LYS A 109 7.45 -19.53 9.19
N GLN A 110 7.85 -19.02 8.03
CA GLN A 110 9.23 -19.16 7.53
C GLN A 110 10.22 -18.26 8.27
N TYR A 111 9.83 -17.02 8.56
CA TYR A 111 10.77 -16.00 9.03
C TYR A 111 10.47 -15.46 10.43
N GLY A 112 9.46 -16.02 11.11
CA GLY A 112 8.98 -15.55 12.40
C GLY A 112 8.13 -14.28 12.32
N ALA A 113 8.13 -13.57 11.19
CA ALA A 113 7.38 -12.36 10.97
C ALA A 113 7.10 -12.09 9.48
N HIS A 114 6.23 -11.12 9.23
CA HIS A 114 5.96 -10.54 7.93
C HIS A 114 5.84 -9.02 8.06
N GLY A 115 6.50 -8.29 7.16
CA GLY A 115 6.59 -6.85 7.23
C GLY A 115 5.62 -6.13 6.29
N LEU A 116 5.13 -4.97 6.71
CA LEU A 116 4.35 -4.08 5.86
C LEU A 116 4.94 -2.68 5.93
N VAL A 117 5.09 -2.04 4.77
CA VAL A 117 5.46 -0.64 4.66
C VAL A 117 4.27 0.12 4.09
N VAL A 118 3.65 0.99 4.90
CA VAL A 118 2.40 1.67 4.55
C VAL A 118 2.62 3.16 4.38
N ALA A 119 2.44 3.67 3.17
CA ALA A 119 2.41 5.10 2.88
C ALA A 119 1.03 5.70 3.21
N LEU A 120 0.98 6.64 4.15
CA LEU A 120 -0.20 7.43 4.45
C LEU A 120 -0.20 8.70 3.63
N CYS A 121 -1.24 8.89 2.82
CA CYS A 121 -1.35 10.02 1.92
C CYS A 121 -2.60 10.85 2.21
N ASP A 122 -2.46 12.17 2.17
CA ASP A 122 -3.59 13.05 1.93
C ASP A 122 -3.88 13.05 0.42
N VAL A 123 -5.14 12.90 0.03
CA VAL A 123 -5.49 12.67 -1.38
C VAL A 123 -6.57 13.63 -1.82
N GLU A 124 -6.44 14.08 -3.06
CA GLU A 124 -7.50 14.84 -3.73
C GLU A 124 -8.20 13.92 -4.72
N TYR A 125 -9.53 14.04 -4.78
CA TYR A 125 -10.36 13.26 -5.67
C TYR A 125 -10.70 14.05 -6.93
N ASN A 126 -11.15 13.32 -7.94
CA ASN A 126 -11.54 13.85 -9.24
C ASN A 126 -12.56 15.00 -9.12
N ASP A 127 -12.53 15.88 -10.12
CA ASP A 127 -13.53 16.92 -10.32
C ASP A 127 -14.91 16.34 -10.68
N ALA A 128 -15.94 17.20 -10.61
CA ALA A 128 -17.30 16.83 -10.97
C ALA A 128 -17.41 16.31 -12.41
N ASP A 129 -16.60 16.85 -13.33
CA ASP A 129 -16.55 16.47 -14.74
C ASP A 129 -15.82 15.14 -15.01
N ARG A 130 -15.20 14.57 -13.97
CA ARG A 130 -14.40 13.36 -14.00
C ARG A 130 -13.25 13.42 -15.02
N SER A 131 -12.64 14.59 -15.21
CA SER A 131 -11.64 14.87 -16.23
C SER A 131 -10.43 13.93 -16.17
N PHE A 132 -9.95 13.59 -14.97
CA PHE A 132 -8.85 12.64 -14.79
C PHE A 132 -9.23 11.22 -15.20
N GLN A 133 -10.43 10.78 -14.84
CA GLN A 133 -10.93 9.45 -15.16
C GLN A 133 -11.08 9.28 -16.68
N LYS A 134 -11.68 10.26 -17.36
CA LYS A 134 -11.83 10.27 -18.82
C LYS A 134 -10.47 10.20 -19.52
N TRP A 135 -9.54 11.06 -19.12
CA TRP A 135 -8.17 11.04 -19.66
C TRP A 135 -7.48 9.69 -19.45
N HIS A 136 -7.56 9.10 -18.25
CA HIS A 136 -6.90 7.82 -17.98
C HIS A 136 -7.59 6.66 -18.71
N GLU A 137 -8.91 6.72 -18.92
CA GLU A 137 -9.64 5.76 -19.79
C GLU A 137 -9.18 5.85 -21.24
N GLU A 138 -9.08 7.05 -21.81
CA GLU A 138 -8.53 7.27 -23.15
C GLU A 138 -7.09 6.74 -23.25
N LEU A 139 -6.25 7.03 -22.25
CA LEU A 139 -4.87 6.55 -22.20
C LEU A 139 -4.76 5.02 -22.19
N LYS A 140 -5.74 4.33 -21.57
CA LYS A 140 -5.83 2.86 -21.55
C LYS A 140 -6.30 2.26 -22.88
N GLY A 141 -6.83 3.07 -23.80
CA GLY A 141 -7.47 2.62 -25.03
C GLY A 141 -8.99 2.42 -24.90
N GLY A 142 -9.64 3.10 -23.95
CA GLY A 142 -11.07 3.02 -23.69
C GLY A 142 -11.44 2.10 -22.53
N LYS A 143 -12.76 1.89 -22.37
CA LYS A 143 -13.32 1.05 -21.30
C LYS A 143 -13.10 -0.43 -21.59
N SER A 144 -12.77 -1.18 -20.57
CA SER A 144 -12.77 -2.64 -20.62
C SER A 144 -14.20 -3.20 -20.71
N LYS A 145 -14.32 -4.45 -21.20
CA LYS A 145 -15.61 -5.18 -21.19
C LYS A 145 -16.26 -5.21 -19.81
N TYR A 146 -15.47 -5.39 -18.76
CA TYR A 146 -15.95 -5.37 -17.37
C TYR A 146 -16.52 -4.00 -16.96
N GLU A 147 -15.85 -2.90 -17.34
CA GLU A 147 -16.35 -1.55 -17.06
C GLU A 147 -17.68 -1.29 -17.77
N ILE A 148 -17.82 -1.72 -19.04
CA ILE A 148 -19.08 -1.61 -19.80
C ILE A 148 -20.21 -2.40 -19.13
N GLU A 149 -19.97 -3.67 -18.77
CA GLU A 149 -20.96 -4.51 -18.07
C GLU A 149 -21.32 -3.98 -16.68
N ARG A 150 -20.36 -3.34 -15.99
CA ARG A 150 -20.61 -2.73 -14.68
C ARG A 150 -21.50 -1.50 -14.78
N GLU A 151 -21.32 -0.66 -15.79
CA GLU A 151 -22.15 0.52 -16.01
C GLU A 151 -23.61 0.18 -16.29
N GLN A 152 -23.87 -0.96 -16.94
CA GLN A 152 -25.23 -1.49 -17.11
C GLN A 152 -25.89 -1.90 -15.78
N ARG A 153 -25.09 -2.23 -14.75
CA ARG A 153 -25.59 -2.65 -13.42
C ARG A 153 -25.64 -1.51 -12.41
N THR A 154 -24.80 -0.49 -12.55
CA THR A 154 -24.75 0.65 -11.62
C THR A 154 -24.17 1.89 -12.30
N SER A 155 -24.83 3.03 -12.07
CA SER A 155 -24.35 4.36 -12.48
C SER A 155 -23.25 4.91 -11.56
N ILE A 156 -23.00 4.27 -10.41
CA ILE A 156 -22.06 4.77 -9.39
C ILE A 156 -20.65 4.23 -9.67
N SER A 157 -19.80 5.08 -10.23
CA SER A 157 -18.36 4.85 -10.32
C SER A 157 -17.61 5.64 -9.25
N ARG A 158 -16.67 5.00 -8.55
CA ARG A 158 -15.84 5.63 -7.52
C ARG A 158 -15.01 6.75 -8.14
N TYR A 159 -14.87 7.87 -7.43
CA TYR A 159 -13.96 8.93 -7.88
C TYR A 159 -12.51 8.44 -7.82
N ARG A 160 -11.74 8.76 -8.86
CA ARG A 160 -10.30 8.51 -8.89
C ARG A 160 -9.58 9.61 -8.12
N LYS A 161 -8.46 9.26 -7.51
CA LYS A 161 -7.56 10.24 -6.89
C LYS A 161 -6.78 10.94 -8.00
N THR A 162 -6.68 12.26 -7.92
CA THR A 162 -5.95 13.10 -8.88
C THR A 162 -4.57 13.48 -8.37
N LYS A 163 -4.40 13.48 -7.06
CA LYS A 163 -3.16 13.80 -6.36
C LYS A 163 -3.07 12.99 -5.07
N ALA A 164 -1.84 12.70 -4.66
CA ALA A 164 -1.51 12.21 -3.33
C ALA A 164 -0.33 13.00 -2.76
N GLU A 165 -0.42 13.39 -1.49
CA GLU A 165 0.65 14.01 -0.71
C GLU A 165 1.03 13.06 0.41
N LEU A 166 2.27 12.57 0.42
CA LEU A 166 2.79 11.65 1.42
C LEU A 166 2.97 12.37 2.76
N VAL A 167 2.36 11.82 3.81
CA VAL A 167 2.43 12.38 5.17
C VAL A 167 3.29 11.51 6.07
N GLU A 168 3.10 10.19 6.03
CA GLU A 168 3.90 9.24 6.79
C GLU A 168 4.20 7.99 5.99
N ILE A 169 5.30 7.32 6.34
CA ILE A 169 5.52 5.92 6.01
C ILE A 169 5.60 5.16 7.32
N LEU A 170 4.75 4.14 7.48
CA LEU A 170 4.71 3.27 8.66
C LEU A 170 5.41 1.96 8.37
N PHE A 171 6.22 1.49 9.32
CA PHE A 171 6.80 0.15 9.31
C PHE A 171 6.07 -0.71 10.33
N LEU A 172 5.29 -1.66 9.83
CA LEU A 172 4.49 -2.57 10.64
C LEU A 172 5.07 -3.99 10.56
N VAL A 173 5.03 -4.71 11.67
CA VAL A 173 5.47 -6.11 11.73
C VAL A 173 4.38 -6.99 12.29
N VAL A 174 4.01 -7.99 11.50
CA VAL A 174 3.06 -9.04 11.87
C VAL A 174 3.83 -10.28 12.30
N THR A 175 3.51 -10.80 13.48
CA THR A 175 4.13 -11.97 14.10
C THR A 175 3.05 -12.98 14.49
N PRO A 176 3.40 -14.23 14.86
CA PRO A 176 2.42 -15.18 15.39
C PRO A 176 1.65 -14.64 16.60
N LYS A 177 2.27 -13.73 17.39
CA LYS A 177 1.73 -13.17 18.62
C LYS A 177 0.75 -12.01 18.43
N ASN A 178 0.72 -11.36 17.27
CA ASN A 178 -0.17 -10.22 17.04
C ASN A 178 -1.09 -10.39 15.82
N LYS A 179 -0.86 -11.40 14.96
CA LYS A 179 -1.64 -11.61 13.74
C LYS A 179 -3.16 -11.75 13.96
N PHE A 180 -3.58 -12.23 15.14
CA PHE A 180 -5.00 -12.37 15.49
C PHE A 180 -5.73 -11.02 15.60
N ASN A 181 -5.00 -9.90 15.66
CA ASN A 181 -5.58 -8.56 15.64
C ASN A 181 -5.96 -8.11 14.21
N LEU A 182 -5.59 -8.86 13.17
CA LEU A 182 -5.99 -8.60 11.79
C LEU A 182 -7.40 -9.15 11.52
N GLY A 183 -8.21 -8.39 10.78
CA GLY A 183 -9.49 -8.85 10.27
C GLY A 183 -9.33 -9.75 9.04
N ILE A 184 -10.44 -10.33 8.59
CA ILE A 184 -10.51 -11.14 7.36
C ILE A 184 -11.42 -10.46 6.36
N HIS A 185 -10.93 -10.28 5.13
CA HIS A 185 -11.68 -9.75 4.00
C HIS A 185 -11.97 -10.85 2.96
N HIS A 186 -13.26 -11.11 2.73
CA HIS A 186 -13.72 -12.07 1.73
C HIS A 186 -13.96 -11.38 0.37
N GLN A 187 -13.06 -11.62 -0.60
CA GLN A 187 -13.01 -10.91 -1.89
C GLN A 187 -14.04 -11.38 -2.94
N GLY A 188 -15.03 -12.18 -2.55
CA GLY A 188 -15.99 -12.77 -3.47
C GLY A 188 -15.40 -13.88 -4.36
N ARG A 189 -15.67 -13.83 -5.67
CA ARG A 189 -15.34 -14.90 -6.63
C ARG A 189 -14.44 -14.40 -7.77
N ASN A 190 -13.66 -15.33 -8.32
CA ASN A 190 -12.88 -15.16 -9.54
C ASN A 190 -13.78 -15.17 -10.79
N SER A 191 -13.24 -14.78 -11.94
CA SER A 191 -13.95 -14.81 -13.24
C SER A 191 -14.42 -16.21 -13.63
N ASN A 192 -13.77 -17.26 -13.11
CA ASN A 192 -14.18 -18.66 -13.27
C ASN A 192 -15.21 -19.12 -12.22
N GLY A 193 -15.80 -18.20 -11.44
CA GLY A 193 -16.81 -18.50 -10.44
C GLY A 193 -16.29 -19.10 -9.12
N LYS A 194 -15.00 -19.48 -9.02
CA LYS A 194 -14.45 -20.02 -7.76
C LYS A 194 -14.27 -18.93 -6.71
N PRO A 195 -14.47 -19.20 -5.41
CA PRO A 195 -14.14 -18.25 -4.35
C PRO A 195 -12.70 -17.75 -4.47
N ARG A 196 -12.49 -16.46 -4.22
CA ARG A 196 -11.14 -15.92 -4.06
C ARG A 196 -10.63 -16.26 -2.66
N PRO A 197 -9.35 -16.62 -2.53
CA PRO A 197 -8.72 -16.72 -1.23
C PRO A 197 -8.95 -15.44 -0.39
N PRO A 198 -9.24 -15.59 0.91
CA PRO A 198 -9.43 -14.45 1.78
C PRO A 198 -8.13 -13.68 1.97
N LYS A 199 -8.26 -12.40 2.33
CA LYS A 199 -7.11 -11.54 2.65
C LYS A 199 -7.17 -11.09 4.09
N TYR A 200 -6.01 -10.81 4.67
CA TYR A 200 -5.98 -10.06 5.91
C TYR A 200 -6.43 -8.63 5.71
N MET A 201 -6.93 -8.02 6.78
CA MET A 201 -7.38 -6.64 6.81
C MET A 201 -6.77 -5.94 8.02
N LEU A 202 -6.03 -4.86 7.77
CA LEU A 202 -5.49 -4.00 8.81
C LEU A 202 -6.55 -3.00 9.25
N ASP A 203 -6.77 -2.91 10.56
CA ASP A 203 -7.56 -1.87 11.19
C ASP A 203 -6.60 -0.82 11.79
N TYR A 204 -6.73 0.43 11.34
CA TYR A 204 -5.80 1.49 11.75
C TYR A 204 -6.03 1.94 13.19
N ASP A 205 -7.18 1.65 13.78
CA ASP A 205 -7.42 1.92 15.21
C ASP A 205 -6.63 0.94 16.10
N LYS A 206 -6.16 -0.19 15.53
CA LYS A 206 -5.33 -1.20 16.20
C LYS A 206 -3.88 -1.19 15.73
N ILE A 207 -3.45 -0.14 15.03
CA ILE A 207 -2.14 -0.11 14.36
C ILE A 207 -0.97 -0.21 15.34
N GLY A 208 -1.13 0.28 16.58
CA GLY A 208 -0.12 0.19 17.63
C GLY A 208 0.33 -1.24 17.93
N LYS A 209 -0.53 -2.25 17.68
CA LYS A 209 -0.20 -3.68 17.84
C LYS A 209 0.80 -4.20 16.81
N PHE A 210 1.09 -3.42 15.77
CA PHE A 210 1.96 -3.80 14.66
C PHE A 210 3.07 -2.77 14.39
N LEU A 211 2.83 -1.49 14.71
CA LEU A 211 3.71 -0.37 14.40
C LEU A 211 5.01 -0.47 15.17
N VAL A 212 6.13 -0.48 14.44
CA VAL A 212 7.48 -0.53 15.03
C VAL A 212 8.24 0.78 14.84
N ASP A 213 8.13 1.40 13.66
CA ASP A 213 8.77 2.67 13.37
C ASP A 213 8.01 3.41 12.27
N LYS A 214 8.38 4.66 12.02
CA LYS A 214 7.81 5.49 10.96
C LYS A 214 8.76 6.59 10.46
N ILE A 215 8.41 7.15 9.31
CA ILE A 215 8.92 8.43 8.81
C ILE A 215 7.76 9.41 8.80
N VAL A 216 8.00 10.64 9.25
CA VAL A 216 7.06 11.75 9.14
C VAL A 216 7.62 12.75 8.15
N PHE A 217 6.84 13.08 7.12
CA PHE A 217 7.24 14.03 6.10
C PHE A 217 6.73 15.44 6.45
N PRO A 218 7.52 16.49 6.18
CA PRO A 218 7.03 17.84 6.33
C PRO A 218 5.89 18.09 5.32
N PRO A 219 4.84 18.84 5.70
CA PRO A 219 3.80 19.18 4.75
C PRO A 219 4.34 20.09 3.66
N SER A 220 3.77 19.98 2.46
CA SER A 220 4.22 20.77 1.32
C SER A 220 3.91 22.26 1.48
N ASN A 221 2.90 22.62 2.30
CA ASN A 221 2.50 24.00 2.59
C ASN A 221 2.05 24.16 4.07
N ALA A 222 2.36 25.31 4.68
CA ALA A 222 1.98 25.60 6.08
C ALA A 222 0.46 25.59 6.34
N THR A 223 -0.35 25.85 5.32
CA THR A 223 -1.82 25.92 5.37
C THR A 223 -2.54 24.59 5.17
N SER A 224 -1.87 23.51 4.75
CA SER A 224 -2.48 22.18 4.64
C SER A 224 -2.54 21.42 5.99
N ARG A 225 -1.89 21.95 7.04
CA ARG A 225 -1.88 21.37 8.38
C ARG A 225 -3.23 21.54 9.09
N LYS A 226 -4.10 20.52 8.99
CA LYS A 226 -5.08 20.23 10.05
C LYS A 226 -4.84 18.91 10.79
N ILE A 227 -3.90 18.06 10.33
CA ILE A 227 -3.92 16.63 10.71
C ILE A 227 -2.65 16.09 11.37
N SER A 228 -1.51 16.78 11.39
CA SER A 228 -0.31 16.24 12.06
C SER A 228 0.25 17.18 13.13
N GLU A 229 0.17 16.73 14.39
CA GLU A 229 1.04 17.19 15.46
C GLU A 229 2.52 16.96 15.08
N PRO A 230 3.49 17.64 15.72
CA PRO A 230 4.93 17.44 15.47
C PRO A 230 5.39 15.97 15.54
N GLY A 231 4.61 15.10 16.20
CA GLY A 231 4.85 13.67 16.32
C GLY A 231 4.19 12.80 15.26
N GLY A 232 3.51 13.35 14.25
CA GLY A 232 2.81 12.60 13.20
C GLY A 232 1.45 12.02 13.60
N ILE A 233 0.79 11.25 12.73
CA ILE A 233 -0.59 10.74 12.91
C ILE A 233 -0.64 9.60 13.94
N TYR A 234 0.19 8.57 13.76
CA TYR A 234 0.21 7.41 14.67
C TYR A 234 1.44 7.42 15.56
N ARG A 235 1.27 7.20 16.87
CA ARG A 235 2.39 7.16 17.81
C ARG A 235 2.90 5.73 17.98
N VAL A 236 4.22 5.57 17.99
CA VAL A 236 4.85 4.30 18.39
C VAL A 236 4.73 4.22 19.91
N ASN A 237 3.97 3.24 20.41
CA ASN A 237 3.83 2.99 21.84
C ASN A 237 4.70 1.78 22.22
N PRO A 238 5.77 1.94 23.02
CA PRO A 238 6.65 0.84 23.43
C PRO A 238 5.91 -0.36 24.03
N ASP A 239 4.81 -0.11 24.76
CA ASP A 239 4.03 -1.16 25.42
C ASP A 239 3.18 -2.01 24.46
N GLU A 240 2.90 -1.48 23.26
CA GLU A 240 2.13 -2.17 22.22
C GLU A 240 2.99 -2.63 21.04
N THR A 241 4.18 -2.06 20.91
CA THR A 241 5.12 -2.32 19.82
C THR A 241 5.54 -3.79 19.86
N PRO A 242 5.45 -4.52 18.73
CA PRO A 242 5.93 -5.88 18.66
C PRO A 242 7.42 -5.97 19.03
N THR A 243 7.75 -6.90 19.92
CA THR A 243 9.16 -7.26 20.14
C THR A 243 9.68 -7.92 18.86
N ILE A 244 10.61 -7.22 18.20
CA ILE A 244 11.32 -7.73 17.03
C ILE A 244 12.80 -7.88 17.39
N ASP A 245 13.33 -9.09 17.23
CA ASP A 245 14.75 -9.39 17.38
C ASP A 245 15.52 -9.02 16.11
#